data_AF-A0A951F899-F1
#
_entry.id   AF-A0A951F899-F1
#
_cell.length_a   1.000
_cell.length_b   1.000
_cell.length_c   1.000
_cell.angle_alpha   90.00
_cell.angle_beta   90.00
_cell.angle_gamma   90.00
#
_symmetry.space_group_name_H-M   'P 1'
#
loop_
_entity.id
_entity.type
_entity.pdbx_description
1 polymer ?
#
loop_
_entity_poly.entity_id
_entity_poly.type
_entity_poly.pdbx_seq_one_letter_code
_entity_poly.pdbx_strand_id
1 'polypeptide(L)'
;MDREQAMQALQVFEQARSFFLAAGFAQVLPGDTVRILDLASDRDYTSYLVKPGAYAMYQRGRRGDYIVMRSLTPGHYEVAVHEYTHYVLEHEGLKLPIWLNEGLAELYSTLEPRGEQCLIGQPRAGRLIVLATRRPIGLETLFAVDQSSPYYNDPDKMSIFYAESWALTHMLAVSDEYSKRFHSFLSMVSSGRDVREVIRTVYGKELPSVEEDLQTYLRRGNLPALLFNIHESRTSKEATIAGLEKSELELAVADLLSSNARAGPEAAAKVRELAGAHPQEAGFDEVLGYLALRENRTDEARTHFDDAVNHLSSDPVAIYNSARLQQAAGAAPSEVIPKLQRVLALNPDYEPARIDLGFTAVKAKQFELAISAFSRLKSIDPKVAFEVYYSMAYSALELRQSEEARTALEAAQQYARTTEQQKQAGNLERFIDRQNFASLAR
;
A
#
# COMPACT_ATOMS: atom_id res chain seq x y z
N MET A 1 1.88 28.16 8.69
CA MET A 1 0.64 27.90 9.44
C MET A 1 0.79 28.42 10.88
N ASP A 2 -0.21 29.11 11.41
CA ASP A 2 -0.25 29.43 12.84
C ASP A 2 -0.79 28.24 13.67
N ARG A 3 -0.65 28.29 14.99
CA ARG A 3 -1.05 27.20 15.89
C ARG A 3 -2.54 26.89 15.82
N GLU A 4 -3.38 27.91 15.67
CA GLU A 4 -4.83 27.75 15.72
C GLU A 4 -5.33 27.02 14.47
N GLN A 5 -4.83 27.42 13.30
CA GLN A 5 -5.10 26.76 12.03
C GLN A 5 -4.67 25.28 12.03
N ALA A 6 -3.50 24.99 12.59
CA ALA A 6 -3.00 23.62 12.71
C ALA A 6 -3.93 22.74 13.57
N MET A 7 -4.41 23.29 14.69
CA MET A 7 -5.32 22.58 15.59
C MET A 7 -6.69 22.35 14.95
N GLN A 8 -7.23 23.35 14.24
CA GLN A 8 -8.51 23.22 13.52
C GLN A 8 -8.41 22.15 12.42
N ALA A 9 -7.32 22.16 11.66
CA ALA A 9 -7.11 21.16 10.62
C ALA A 9 -6.96 19.74 11.20
N LEU A 10 -6.22 19.59 12.29
CA LEU A 10 -6.09 18.30 12.97
C LEU A 10 -7.45 17.79 13.47
N GLN A 11 -8.32 18.67 13.98
CA GLN A 11 -9.68 18.29 14.37
C GLN A 11 -10.47 17.73 13.19
N VAL A 12 -10.33 18.27 11.99
CA VAL A 12 -10.98 17.73 10.78
C VAL A 12 -10.50 16.33 10.47
N PHE A 13 -9.19 16.08 10.48
CA PHE A 13 -8.65 14.75 10.24
C PHE A 13 -9.05 13.76 11.33
N GLU A 14 -9.05 14.18 12.59
CA GLU A 14 -9.54 13.34 13.69
C GLU A 14 -11.05 13.04 13.57
N GLN A 15 -11.86 13.99 13.09
CA GLN A 15 -13.27 13.74 12.79
C GLN A 15 -13.44 12.73 11.65
N ALA A 16 -12.67 12.85 10.57
CA ALA A 16 -12.68 11.87 9.49
C ALA A 16 -12.24 10.48 9.98
N ARG A 17 -11.11 10.40 10.69
CA ARG A 17 -10.60 9.16 11.32
C ARG A 17 -11.66 8.50 12.19
N SER A 18 -12.29 9.30 13.04
CA SER A 18 -13.36 8.89 13.96
C SER A 18 -14.57 8.30 13.22
N PHE A 19 -15.01 8.97 12.16
CA PHE A 19 -16.11 8.51 11.34
C PHE A 19 -15.80 7.18 10.68
N PHE A 20 -14.64 7.03 10.02
CA PHE A 20 -14.30 5.80 9.30
C PHE A 20 -14.20 4.58 10.23
N LEU A 21 -13.72 4.76 11.47
CA LEU A 21 -13.76 3.73 12.51
C LEU A 21 -15.18 3.42 12.96
N ALA A 22 -15.99 4.44 13.27
CA ALA A 22 -17.34 4.27 13.80
C ALA A 22 -18.32 3.68 12.75
N ALA A 23 -18.15 4.03 11.48
CA ALA A 23 -18.97 3.54 10.38
C ALA A 23 -18.64 2.09 9.99
N GLY A 24 -17.62 1.48 10.60
CA GLY A 24 -17.20 0.10 10.30
C GLY A 24 -16.57 -0.08 8.92
N PHE A 25 -16.10 1.01 8.31
CA PHE A 25 -15.32 0.96 7.07
C PHE A 25 -13.93 0.38 7.31
N ALA A 26 -13.37 0.60 8.50
CA ALA A 26 -12.09 0.06 8.94
C ALA A 26 -12.24 -0.53 10.36
N GLN A 27 -11.81 -1.77 10.58
CA GLN A 27 -11.79 -2.37 11.93
C GLN A 27 -10.67 -1.77 12.79
N VAL A 28 -9.54 -1.46 12.15
CA VAL A 28 -8.38 -0.77 12.72
C VAL A 28 -7.84 0.09 11.59
N LEU A 29 -7.83 1.41 11.77
CA LEU A 29 -7.04 2.24 10.87
C LEU A 29 -5.56 1.93 11.10
N PRO A 30 -4.74 1.93 10.05
CA PRO A 30 -3.33 1.51 10.10
C PRO A 30 -2.59 2.11 11.29
N GLY A 31 -1.69 1.32 11.89
CA GLY A 31 -0.79 1.79 12.94
C GLY A 31 0.26 2.81 12.47
N ASP A 32 0.24 3.18 11.19
CA ASP A 32 1.13 4.15 10.58
C ASP A 32 0.52 5.56 10.66
N THR A 33 1.29 6.51 11.17
CA THR A 33 0.93 7.93 11.22
C THR A 33 0.89 8.51 9.80
N VAL A 34 -0.25 9.09 9.40
CA VAL A 34 -0.31 9.94 8.20
C VAL A 34 0.30 11.31 8.50
N ARG A 35 1.25 11.74 7.68
CA ARG A 35 1.90 13.05 7.78
C ARG A 35 1.20 14.04 6.86
N ILE A 36 0.71 15.14 7.41
CA ILE A 36 0.06 16.20 6.65
C ILE A 36 1.08 17.33 6.44
N LEU A 37 1.41 17.59 5.17
CA LEU A 37 2.36 18.62 4.76
C LEU A 37 1.58 19.82 4.20
N ASP A 38 1.45 20.87 5.01
CA ASP A 38 0.93 22.18 4.58
C ASP A 38 2.10 23.02 4.03
N LEU A 39 2.14 23.21 2.72
CA LEU A 39 3.26 23.89 2.06
C LEU A 39 3.04 25.41 2.02
N ALA A 40 4.07 26.17 2.39
CA ALA A 40 3.96 27.62 2.53
C ALA A 40 3.90 28.38 1.19
N SER A 41 4.22 27.74 0.06
CA SER A 41 4.22 28.38 -1.26
C SER A 41 3.87 27.43 -2.41
N ASP A 42 3.23 27.96 -3.46
CA ASP A 42 2.97 27.23 -4.71
C ASP A 42 4.27 26.74 -5.37
N ARG A 43 5.40 27.44 -5.17
CA ARG A 43 6.71 27.02 -5.66
C ARG A 43 7.13 25.72 -4.97
N ASP A 44 7.01 25.65 -3.65
CA ASP A 44 7.34 24.43 -2.90
C ASP A 44 6.40 23.29 -3.28
N TYR A 45 5.09 23.56 -3.42
CA TYR A 45 4.11 22.58 -3.88
C TYR A 45 4.46 22.03 -5.27
N THR A 46 4.89 22.91 -6.18
CA THR A 46 5.32 22.51 -7.52
C THR A 46 6.70 21.85 -7.53
N SER A 47 7.57 22.10 -6.54
CA SER A 47 8.86 21.39 -6.42
C SER A 47 8.75 20.01 -5.76
N TYR A 48 7.72 19.79 -4.93
CA TYR A 48 7.32 18.46 -4.43
C TYR A 48 6.35 17.72 -5.37
N LEU A 49 5.87 18.46 -6.36
CA LEU A 49 5.27 18.12 -7.64
C LEU A 49 4.33 16.91 -7.65
N VAL A 50 3.07 17.23 -7.44
CA VAL A 50 1.93 16.40 -7.82
C VAL A 50 1.29 16.99 -9.06
N LYS A 51 0.85 16.12 -9.98
CA LYS A 51 -0.13 16.36 -11.06
C LYS A 51 -0.50 17.84 -11.25
N PRO A 52 0.01 18.53 -12.30
CA PRO A 52 -0.27 19.94 -12.54
C PRO A 52 -1.77 20.25 -12.41
N GLY A 53 -2.13 21.16 -11.49
CA GLY A 53 -3.51 21.56 -11.23
C GLY A 53 -4.21 20.90 -10.03
N ALA A 54 -3.62 19.87 -9.41
CA ALA A 54 -4.15 19.31 -8.15
C ALA A 54 -3.89 20.27 -6.97
N TYR A 55 -4.87 20.37 -6.05
CA TYR A 55 -4.78 21.20 -4.84
C TYR A 55 -4.16 20.46 -3.65
N ALA A 56 -4.40 19.16 -3.57
CA ALA A 56 -3.80 18.27 -2.60
C ALA A 56 -3.52 16.90 -3.24
N MET A 57 -2.86 16.04 -2.48
CA MET A 57 -2.61 14.66 -2.84
C MET A 57 -2.33 13.81 -1.62
N TYR A 58 -2.93 12.63 -1.59
CA TYR A 58 -2.47 11.52 -0.80
C TYR A 58 -1.47 10.66 -1.58
N GLN A 59 -0.36 10.32 -0.92
CA GLN A 59 0.62 9.38 -1.44
C GLN A 59 1.23 8.53 -0.33
N ARG A 60 1.25 7.23 -0.58
CA ARG A 60 1.98 6.26 0.21
C ARG A 60 3.48 6.34 -0.06
N GLY A 61 4.28 6.50 0.99
CA GLY A 61 5.74 6.33 0.95
C GLY A 61 6.18 5.06 1.65
N ARG A 62 7.50 4.88 1.80
CA ARG A 62 8.06 3.71 2.49
C ARG A 62 8.15 3.94 3.99
N ARG A 63 8.35 5.18 4.41
CA ARG A 63 8.51 5.59 5.82
C ARG A 63 7.24 6.21 6.41
N GLY A 64 6.14 6.20 5.66
CA GLY A 64 4.85 6.71 6.10
C GLY A 64 3.98 7.13 4.93
N ASP A 65 2.76 7.50 5.27
CA ASP A 65 1.78 8.05 4.35
C ASP A 65 1.78 9.58 4.40
N TYR A 66 1.57 10.23 3.26
CA TYR A 66 1.63 11.68 3.14
C TYR A 66 0.36 12.24 2.54
N ILE A 67 -0.19 13.29 3.16
CA ILE A 67 -1.17 14.17 2.54
C ILE A 67 -0.49 15.52 2.33
N VAL A 68 -0.23 15.87 1.07
CA VAL A 68 0.43 17.12 0.69
C VAL A 68 -0.63 18.10 0.24
N MET A 69 -0.66 19.29 0.83
CA MET A 69 -1.64 20.32 0.53
C MET A 69 -0.97 21.62 0.12
N ARG A 70 -1.56 22.30 -0.88
CA ARG A 70 -1.15 23.67 -1.25
C ARG A 70 -1.35 24.65 -0.12
N SER A 71 -2.48 24.54 0.57
CA SER A 71 -2.78 25.31 1.77
C SER A 71 -3.86 24.60 2.57
N LEU A 72 -3.64 24.49 3.88
CA LEU A 72 -4.55 23.85 4.81
C LEU A 72 -5.38 24.90 5.55
N THR A 73 -6.38 25.48 4.86
CA THR A 73 -7.31 26.47 5.42
C THR A 73 -8.75 25.95 5.42
N PRO A 74 -9.66 26.53 6.24
CA PRO A 74 -11.03 26.03 6.36
C PRO A 74 -11.81 25.88 5.06
N GLY A 75 -11.54 26.73 4.05
CA GLY A 75 -12.16 26.63 2.72
C GLY A 75 -11.75 25.40 1.91
N HIS A 76 -10.75 24.64 2.37
CA HIS A 76 -10.18 23.49 1.66
C HIS A 76 -10.17 22.21 2.49
N TYR A 77 -10.83 22.19 3.64
CA TYR A 77 -10.94 20.99 4.49
C TYR A 77 -11.67 19.83 3.81
N GLU A 78 -12.60 20.11 2.90
CA GLU A 78 -13.20 19.07 2.05
C GLU A 78 -12.13 18.33 1.21
N VAL A 79 -11.13 19.05 0.69
CA VAL A 79 -10.03 18.44 -0.07
C VAL A 79 -9.13 17.63 0.87
N ALA A 80 -8.92 18.09 2.10
CA ALA A 80 -8.21 17.32 3.11
C ALA A 80 -8.88 15.97 3.41
N VAL A 81 -10.21 15.97 3.59
CA VAL A 81 -11.00 14.75 3.83
C VAL A 81 -11.06 13.86 2.58
N HIS A 82 -11.07 14.45 1.38
CA HIS A 82 -10.96 13.72 0.12
C HIS A 82 -9.65 12.90 0.08
N GLU A 83 -8.49 13.54 0.32
CA GLU A 83 -7.20 12.83 0.35
C GLU A 83 -7.11 11.83 1.50
N TYR A 84 -7.68 12.15 2.65
CA TYR A 84 -7.78 11.20 3.76
C TYR A 84 -8.62 9.96 3.41
N THR A 85 -9.64 10.12 2.56
CA THR A 85 -10.44 9.00 2.08
C THR A 85 -9.60 8.07 1.21
N HIS A 86 -8.73 8.60 0.34
CA HIS A 86 -7.80 7.77 -0.43
C HIS A 86 -6.87 6.95 0.48
N TYR A 87 -6.36 7.57 1.55
CA TYR A 87 -5.60 6.88 2.60
C TYR A 87 -6.38 5.70 3.19
N VAL A 88 -7.63 5.92 3.61
CA VAL A 88 -8.47 4.85 4.18
C VAL A 88 -8.72 3.73 3.16
N LEU A 89 -9.10 4.08 1.92
CA LEU A 89 -9.43 3.10 0.89
C LEU A 89 -8.22 2.22 0.52
N GLU A 90 -7.02 2.80 0.39
CA GLU A 90 -5.80 2.05 0.06
C GLU A 90 -5.43 1.07 1.18
N HIS A 91 -5.54 1.49 2.43
CA HIS A 91 -5.20 0.67 3.59
C HIS A 91 -6.21 -0.42 3.94
N GLU A 92 -7.49 -0.23 3.59
CA GLU A 92 -8.48 -1.31 3.57
C GLU A 92 -8.23 -2.32 2.42
N GLY A 93 -7.20 -2.11 1.61
CA GLY A 93 -6.82 -3.00 0.52
C GLY A 93 -7.82 -3.01 -0.64
N LEU A 94 -8.65 -1.97 -0.75
CA LEU A 94 -9.68 -1.88 -1.78
C LEU A 94 -9.05 -1.57 -3.14
N LYS A 95 -9.26 -2.46 -4.10
CA LYS A 95 -8.75 -2.33 -5.48
C LYS A 95 -9.85 -1.82 -6.39
N LEU A 96 -10.09 -0.51 -6.35
CA LEU A 96 -11.20 0.13 -7.05
C LEU A 96 -10.78 0.74 -8.39
N PRO A 97 -11.66 0.72 -9.42
CA PRO A 97 -11.44 1.51 -10.63
C PRO A 97 -11.45 3.01 -10.28
N ILE A 98 -10.72 3.81 -11.07
CA ILE A 98 -10.43 5.23 -10.75
C ILE A 98 -11.72 6.02 -10.45
N TRP A 99 -12.77 5.85 -11.26
CA TRP A 99 -14.03 6.59 -11.08
C TRP A 99 -14.70 6.30 -9.73
N LEU A 100 -14.61 5.06 -9.24
CA LEU A 100 -15.25 4.67 -7.98
C LEU A 100 -14.41 5.10 -6.79
N ASN A 101 -13.09 5.04 -6.93
CA ASN A 101 -12.16 5.55 -5.92
C ASN A 101 -12.37 7.07 -5.72
N GLU A 102 -12.32 7.84 -6.81
CA GLU A 102 -12.57 9.28 -6.80
C GLU A 102 -14.00 9.64 -6.38
N GLY A 103 -14.98 8.85 -6.80
CA GLY A 103 -16.38 9.05 -6.43
C GLY A 103 -16.64 8.83 -4.93
N LEU A 104 -16.00 7.85 -4.30
CA LEU A 104 -16.06 7.64 -2.85
C LEU A 104 -15.34 8.78 -2.11
N ALA A 105 -14.16 9.19 -2.58
CA ALA A 105 -13.44 10.33 -2.02
C ALA A 105 -14.27 11.63 -2.10
N GLU A 106 -14.96 11.89 -3.21
CA GLU A 106 -15.90 13.01 -3.32
C GLU A 106 -17.12 12.84 -2.38
N LEU A 107 -17.68 11.63 -2.25
CA LEU A 107 -18.82 11.38 -1.36
C LEU A 107 -18.47 11.69 0.10
N TYR A 108 -17.34 11.16 0.60
CA TYR A 108 -16.88 11.34 1.98
C TYR A 108 -16.20 12.68 2.23
N SER A 109 -15.76 13.41 1.21
CA SER A 109 -15.20 14.77 1.38
C SER A 109 -16.18 15.76 2.03
N THR A 110 -17.48 15.46 1.98
CA THR A 110 -18.57 16.28 2.54
C THR A 110 -18.99 15.88 3.95
N LEU A 111 -18.15 15.10 4.62
CA LEU A 111 -18.35 14.67 6.01
C LEU A 111 -18.55 15.89 6.92
N GLU A 112 -19.71 15.93 7.57
CA GLU A 112 -20.08 16.99 8.51
C GLU A 112 -20.64 16.38 9.81
N PRO A 113 -19.90 16.46 10.94
CA PRO A 113 -20.41 16.00 12.22
C PRO A 113 -21.62 16.82 12.71
N ARG A 114 -22.60 16.13 13.27
CA ARG A 114 -23.88 16.63 13.80
C ARG A 114 -24.19 15.94 15.13
N GLY A 115 -23.44 16.26 16.18
CA GLY A 115 -23.56 15.59 17.48
C GLY A 115 -23.15 14.12 17.38
N GLU A 116 -24.04 13.20 17.77
CA GLU A 116 -23.85 11.74 17.64
C GLU A 116 -24.11 11.20 16.24
N GLN A 117 -24.29 12.09 15.26
CA GLN A 117 -24.50 11.73 13.87
C GLN A 117 -23.49 12.42 12.98
N CYS A 118 -23.31 11.91 11.77
CA CYS A 118 -22.47 12.49 10.75
C CYS A 118 -23.21 12.48 9.42
N LEU A 119 -23.28 13.65 8.80
CA LEU A 119 -23.90 13.83 7.50
C LEU A 119 -22.83 13.65 6.42
N ILE A 120 -23.12 12.85 5.39
CA ILE A 120 -22.21 12.63 4.25
C ILE A 120 -22.97 12.72 2.93
N GLY A 121 -22.23 12.91 1.84
CA GLY A 121 -22.76 12.95 0.49
C GLY A 121 -23.54 14.22 0.15
N GLN A 122 -23.27 15.35 0.81
CA GLN A 122 -23.97 16.58 0.45
C GLN A 122 -23.67 16.99 -1.01
N PRO A 123 -24.68 17.33 -1.82
CA PRO A 123 -24.46 17.77 -3.20
C PRO A 123 -23.65 19.06 -3.26
N ARG A 124 -22.51 19.03 -3.96
CA ARG A 124 -21.63 20.20 -4.08
C ARG A 124 -22.06 21.07 -5.26
N ALA A 125 -22.33 22.34 -4.99
CA ALA A 125 -22.79 23.31 -6.00
C ALA A 125 -21.89 23.34 -7.24
N GLY A 126 -20.56 23.34 -7.07
CA GLY A 126 -19.60 23.28 -8.18
C GLY A 126 -19.74 22.03 -9.05
N ARG A 127 -19.95 20.85 -8.43
CA ARG A 127 -20.17 19.59 -9.16
C ARG A 127 -21.51 19.59 -9.90
N LEU A 128 -22.57 20.09 -9.27
CA LEU A 128 -23.88 20.22 -9.89
C LEU A 128 -23.86 21.17 -11.09
N ILE A 129 -23.12 22.28 -11.02
CA ILE A 129 -22.94 23.20 -12.16
C ILE A 129 -22.25 22.48 -13.32
N VAL A 130 -21.19 21.71 -13.06
CA VAL A 130 -20.51 20.92 -14.09
C VAL A 130 -21.47 19.91 -14.74
N LEU A 131 -22.21 19.14 -13.94
CA LEU A 131 -23.18 18.15 -14.42
C LEU A 131 -24.32 18.79 -15.24
N ALA A 132 -24.74 20.01 -14.89
CA ALA A 132 -25.81 20.72 -15.58
C ALA A 132 -25.36 21.42 -16.88
N THR A 133 -24.09 21.80 -16.98
CA THR A 133 -23.59 22.67 -18.08
C THR A 133 -22.66 21.97 -19.06
N ARG A 134 -22.06 20.84 -18.68
CA ARG A 134 -21.09 20.11 -19.50
C ARG A 134 -21.75 18.85 -20.08
N ARG A 135 -21.22 18.37 -21.19
CA ARG A 135 -21.71 17.12 -21.82
C ARG A 135 -21.25 15.93 -20.98
N PRO A 136 -22.15 14.96 -20.68
CA PRO A 136 -21.75 13.73 -20.01
C PRO A 136 -20.76 12.92 -20.83
N ILE A 137 -19.81 12.26 -20.17
CA ILE A 137 -18.80 11.40 -20.81
C ILE A 137 -19.34 10.02 -21.19
N GLY A 138 -20.43 9.58 -20.55
CA GLY A 138 -21.02 8.25 -20.70
C GLY A 138 -20.33 7.19 -19.84
N LEU A 139 -21.07 6.20 -19.34
CA LEU A 139 -20.55 5.23 -18.37
C LEU A 139 -19.50 4.30 -18.96
N GLU A 140 -19.61 3.92 -20.24
CA GLU A 140 -18.54 3.16 -20.91
C GLU A 140 -17.20 3.93 -20.87
N THR A 141 -17.22 5.23 -21.20
CA THR A 141 -16.03 6.08 -21.13
C THR A 141 -15.56 6.25 -19.69
N LEU A 142 -16.47 6.50 -18.74
CA LEU A 142 -16.17 6.67 -17.32
C LEU A 142 -15.43 5.45 -16.75
N PHE A 143 -15.89 4.24 -17.09
CA PHE A 143 -15.30 2.99 -16.60
C PHE A 143 -13.95 2.68 -17.26
N ALA A 144 -13.71 3.21 -18.46
CA ALA A 144 -12.45 3.06 -19.17
C ALA A 144 -11.37 4.10 -18.78
N VAL A 145 -11.69 5.09 -17.92
CA VAL A 145 -10.70 6.09 -17.49
C VAL A 145 -9.60 5.44 -16.67
N ASP A 146 -8.38 5.55 -17.18
CA ASP A 146 -7.14 5.16 -16.49
C ASP A 146 -6.21 6.37 -16.26
N GLN A 147 -5.03 6.09 -15.74
CA GLN A 147 -4.02 7.10 -15.39
C GLN A 147 -3.44 7.84 -16.61
N SER A 148 -3.60 7.32 -17.82
CA SER A 148 -3.17 7.93 -19.08
C SER A 148 -4.26 8.75 -19.75
N SER A 149 -5.51 8.56 -19.34
CA SER A 149 -6.69 9.17 -19.97
C SER A 149 -6.63 10.71 -19.94
N PRO A 150 -7.04 11.39 -21.02
CA PRO A 150 -7.24 12.83 -21.01
C PRO A 150 -8.25 13.26 -19.94
N TYR A 151 -9.26 12.45 -19.64
CA TYR A 151 -10.22 12.74 -18.56
C TYR A 151 -9.60 12.71 -17.17
N TYR A 152 -8.39 12.15 -17.03
CA TYR A 152 -7.65 12.14 -15.78
C TYR A 152 -6.50 13.15 -15.77
N ASN A 153 -6.01 13.64 -16.92
CA ASN A 153 -4.81 14.47 -16.98
C ASN A 153 -5.03 15.91 -17.48
N ASP A 154 -6.15 16.18 -18.15
CA ASP A 154 -6.54 17.51 -18.63
C ASP A 154 -7.45 18.19 -17.57
N PRO A 155 -7.07 19.36 -17.00
CA PRO A 155 -7.85 20.02 -15.96
C PRO A 155 -9.33 20.27 -16.30
N ASP A 156 -9.62 20.63 -17.56
CA ASP A 156 -11.00 20.94 -17.98
C ASP A 156 -11.85 19.66 -18.02
N LYS A 157 -11.27 18.55 -18.47
CA LYS A 157 -11.96 17.26 -18.56
C LYS A 157 -12.04 16.55 -17.20
N MET A 158 -11.04 16.74 -16.35
CA MET A 158 -10.96 16.19 -15.00
C MET A 158 -12.14 16.68 -14.14
N SER A 159 -12.54 17.93 -14.31
CA SER A 159 -13.71 18.49 -13.62
C SER A 159 -15.00 17.70 -13.92
N ILE A 160 -15.20 17.28 -15.17
CA ILE A 160 -16.34 16.49 -15.63
C ILE A 160 -16.26 15.07 -15.08
N PHE A 161 -15.07 14.45 -15.20
CA PHE A 161 -14.81 13.11 -14.69
C PHE A 161 -15.11 12.98 -13.19
N TYR A 162 -14.62 13.91 -12.36
CA TYR A 162 -14.89 13.90 -10.92
C TYR A 162 -16.37 14.14 -10.60
N ALA A 163 -17.04 15.01 -11.35
CA ALA A 163 -18.47 15.26 -11.12
C ALA A 163 -19.33 14.05 -11.47
N GLU A 164 -19.05 13.35 -12.58
CA GLU A 164 -19.78 12.13 -12.94
C GLU A 164 -19.43 10.92 -12.06
N SER A 165 -18.17 10.82 -11.63
CA SER A 165 -17.71 9.82 -10.66
C SER A 165 -18.45 9.95 -9.33
N TRP A 166 -18.58 11.18 -8.82
CA TRP A 166 -19.40 11.49 -7.65
C TRP A 166 -20.87 11.16 -7.91
N ALA A 167 -21.45 11.61 -9.02
CA ALA A 167 -22.87 11.42 -9.31
C ALA A 167 -23.28 9.95 -9.33
N LEU A 168 -22.51 9.11 -10.04
CA LEU A 168 -22.78 7.67 -10.09
C LEU A 168 -22.58 7.04 -8.71
N THR A 169 -21.46 7.31 -8.03
CA THR A 169 -21.18 6.74 -6.70
C THR A 169 -22.26 7.14 -5.70
N HIS A 170 -22.68 8.38 -5.72
CA HIS A 170 -23.74 8.90 -4.88
C HIS A 170 -25.08 8.23 -5.20
N MET A 171 -25.46 8.05 -6.47
CA MET A 171 -26.68 7.31 -6.80
C MET A 171 -26.61 5.87 -6.25
N LEU A 172 -25.49 5.19 -6.46
CA LEU A 172 -25.29 3.80 -6.02
C LEU A 172 -25.32 3.66 -4.50
N ALA A 173 -24.75 4.62 -3.77
CA ALA A 173 -24.66 4.60 -2.32
C ALA A 173 -25.95 5.04 -1.62
N VAL A 174 -26.72 5.96 -2.23
CA VAL A 174 -27.78 6.69 -1.52
C VAL A 174 -29.20 6.35 -2.01
N SER A 175 -29.38 6.05 -3.30
CA SER A 175 -30.73 5.81 -3.82
C SER A 175 -31.35 4.51 -3.29
N ASP A 176 -32.67 4.50 -3.08
CA ASP A 176 -33.39 3.32 -2.56
C ASP A 176 -33.20 2.06 -3.40
N GLU A 177 -33.02 2.23 -4.70
CA GLU A 177 -32.90 1.15 -5.68
C GLU A 177 -31.52 0.45 -5.61
N TYR A 178 -30.46 1.21 -5.34
CA TYR A 178 -29.08 0.69 -5.41
C TYR A 178 -28.42 0.51 -4.02
N SER A 179 -28.70 1.40 -3.06
CA SER A 179 -28.00 1.49 -1.76
C SER A 179 -27.95 0.16 -0.99
N LYS A 180 -29.06 -0.60 -1.00
CA LYS A 180 -29.18 -1.88 -0.29
C LYS A 180 -28.16 -2.93 -0.69
N ARG A 181 -27.60 -2.86 -1.90
CA ARG A 181 -26.60 -3.81 -2.42
C ARG A 181 -25.26 -3.17 -2.72
N PHE A 182 -25.07 -1.90 -2.33
CA PHE A 182 -23.85 -1.15 -2.63
C PHE A 182 -22.59 -1.79 -2.03
N HIS A 183 -22.66 -2.31 -0.80
CA HIS A 183 -21.52 -3.02 -0.20
C HIS A 183 -21.13 -4.29 -0.97
N SER A 184 -22.12 -5.06 -1.45
CA SER A 184 -21.87 -6.23 -2.31
C SER A 184 -21.25 -5.83 -3.64
N PHE A 185 -21.70 -4.73 -4.23
CA PHE A 185 -21.12 -4.15 -5.44
C PHE A 185 -19.64 -3.78 -5.22
N LEU A 186 -19.34 -3.02 -4.15
CA LEU A 186 -17.98 -2.63 -3.81
C LEU A 186 -17.06 -3.84 -3.62
N SER A 187 -17.50 -4.85 -2.86
CA SER A 187 -16.73 -6.07 -2.63
C SER A 187 -16.41 -6.82 -3.93
N MET A 188 -17.39 -6.97 -4.82
CA MET A 188 -17.18 -7.66 -6.10
C MET A 188 -16.26 -6.87 -7.04
N VAL A 189 -16.43 -5.54 -7.13
CA VAL A 189 -15.53 -4.69 -7.92
C VAL A 189 -14.11 -4.74 -7.37
N SER A 190 -13.93 -4.65 -6.05
CA SER A 190 -12.62 -4.73 -5.39
C SER A 190 -11.93 -6.10 -5.57
N SER A 191 -12.69 -7.16 -5.89
CA SER A 191 -12.12 -8.46 -6.25
C SER A 191 -11.54 -8.52 -7.68
N GLY A 192 -11.64 -7.43 -8.45
CA GLY A 192 -11.11 -7.31 -9.81
C GLY A 192 -12.07 -7.75 -10.92
N ARG A 193 -13.37 -7.91 -10.62
CA ARG A 193 -14.39 -8.25 -11.62
C ARG A 193 -14.74 -7.03 -12.48
N ASP A 194 -15.10 -7.27 -13.74
CA ASP A 194 -15.54 -6.21 -14.65
C ASP A 194 -16.83 -5.54 -14.14
N VAL A 195 -16.83 -4.21 -14.07
CA VAL A 195 -17.93 -3.43 -13.48
C VAL A 195 -19.27 -3.71 -14.16
N ARG A 196 -19.30 -3.97 -15.47
CA ARG A 196 -20.54 -4.24 -16.22
C ARG A 196 -21.13 -5.59 -15.82
N GLU A 197 -20.29 -6.59 -15.62
CA GLU A 197 -20.70 -7.90 -15.09
C GLU A 197 -21.24 -7.76 -13.66
N VAL A 198 -20.56 -6.97 -12.82
CA VAL A 198 -21.01 -6.74 -11.44
C VAL A 198 -22.35 -6.00 -11.40
N ILE A 199 -22.56 -4.97 -12.23
CA ILE A 199 -23.85 -4.25 -12.32
C ILE A 199 -24.99 -5.22 -12.66
N ARG A 200 -24.79 -6.08 -13.68
CA ARG A 200 -25.79 -7.08 -14.08
C ARG A 200 -26.06 -8.07 -12.95
N THR A 201 -25.02 -8.54 -12.28
CA THR A 201 -25.14 -9.54 -11.21
C THR A 201 -25.81 -8.98 -9.95
N VAL A 202 -25.43 -7.77 -9.54
CA VAL A 202 -25.86 -7.18 -8.27
C VAL A 202 -27.23 -6.51 -8.42
N TYR A 203 -27.44 -5.76 -9.51
CA TYR A 203 -28.63 -4.94 -9.70
C TYR A 203 -29.60 -5.50 -10.75
N GLY A 204 -29.22 -6.52 -11.52
CA GLY A 204 -30.08 -7.08 -12.57
C GLY A 204 -30.32 -6.13 -13.73
N LYS A 205 -29.44 -5.15 -13.94
CA LYS A 205 -29.58 -4.09 -14.95
C LYS A 205 -28.47 -4.14 -15.99
N GLU A 206 -28.79 -3.69 -17.19
CA GLU A 206 -27.81 -3.41 -18.23
C GLU A 206 -27.32 -1.96 -18.13
N LEU A 207 -26.13 -1.68 -18.67
CA LEU A 207 -25.49 -0.38 -18.54
C LEU A 207 -26.34 0.81 -19.05
N PRO A 208 -27.05 0.72 -20.20
CA PRO A 208 -27.92 1.81 -20.66
C PRO A 208 -29.06 2.13 -19.70
N SER A 209 -29.59 1.14 -18.97
CA SER A 209 -30.62 1.38 -17.95
C SER A 209 -30.04 2.13 -16.75
N VAL A 210 -28.82 1.79 -16.33
CA VAL A 210 -28.14 2.51 -15.24
C VAL A 210 -27.82 3.96 -15.65
N GLU A 211 -27.47 4.20 -16.91
CA GLU A 211 -27.32 5.55 -17.44
C GLU A 211 -28.63 6.35 -17.36
N GLU A 212 -29.75 5.77 -17.78
CA GLU A 212 -31.07 6.41 -17.70
C GLU A 212 -31.48 6.69 -16.25
N ASP A 213 -31.21 5.75 -15.35
CA ASP A 213 -31.46 5.89 -13.92
C ASP A 213 -30.62 7.03 -13.33
N LEU A 214 -29.34 7.14 -13.69
CA LEU A 214 -28.46 8.24 -13.27
C LEU A 214 -28.97 9.60 -13.75
N GLN A 215 -29.38 9.70 -15.02
CA GLN A 215 -29.95 10.94 -15.55
C GLN A 215 -31.26 11.30 -14.84
N THR A 216 -32.09 10.30 -14.53
CA THR A 216 -33.33 10.51 -13.76
C THR A 216 -33.05 10.94 -12.34
N TYR A 217 -32.06 10.33 -11.70
CA TYR A 217 -31.60 10.66 -10.36
C TYR A 217 -31.17 12.12 -10.25
N LEU A 218 -30.31 12.57 -11.18
CA LEU A 218 -29.82 13.96 -11.22
C LEU A 218 -30.92 15.00 -11.50
N ARG A 219 -31.91 14.66 -12.34
CA ARG A 219 -33.05 15.55 -12.65
C ARG A 219 -33.97 15.84 -11.46
N ARG A 220 -33.94 15.04 -10.39
CA ARG A 220 -34.78 15.26 -9.19
C ARG A 220 -34.47 16.59 -8.49
N GLY A 221 -33.28 17.16 -8.70
CA GLY A 221 -32.86 18.47 -8.20
C GLY A 221 -32.56 18.51 -6.68
N ASN A 222 -33.30 17.77 -5.86
CA ASN A 222 -33.04 17.62 -4.43
C ASN A 222 -32.44 16.24 -4.15
N LEU A 223 -31.11 16.14 -4.24
CA LEU A 223 -30.39 14.89 -3.96
C LEU A 223 -30.20 14.72 -2.44
N PRO A 224 -30.54 13.55 -1.87
CA PRO A 224 -30.45 13.29 -0.44
C PRO A 224 -29.00 13.21 0.05
N ALA A 225 -28.77 13.55 1.32
CA ALA A 225 -27.53 13.24 2.03
C ALA A 225 -27.78 12.10 3.03
N LEU A 226 -26.74 11.34 3.36
CA LEU A 226 -26.84 10.22 4.31
C LEU A 226 -26.47 10.65 5.72
N LEU A 227 -27.27 10.25 6.69
CA LEU A 227 -27.03 10.50 8.11
C LEU A 227 -26.59 9.20 8.78
N PHE A 228 -25.33 9.15 9.21
CA PHE A 228 -24.75 8.01 9.92
C PHE A 228 -24.75 8.27 11.41
N ASN A 229 -25.19 7.29 12.19
CA ASN A 229 -24.98 7.34 13.64
C ASN A 229 -23.51 7.01 13.91
N ILE A 230 -22.81 7.90 14.61
CA ILE A 230 -21.44 7.69 15.07
C ILE A 230 -21.49 7.50 16.58
N HIS A 231 -21.07 6.33 17.05
CA HIS A 231 -20.89 6.14 18.50
C HIS A 231 -19.70 6.97 18.95
N GLU A 232 -19.92 7.75 20.01
CA GLU A 232 -19.02 8.76 20.58
C GLU A 232 -17.54 8.43 20.34
N SER A 233 -16.98 9.07 19.31
CA SER A 233 -15.55 8.99 19.11
C SER A 233 -14.89 9.78 20.22
N ARG A 234 -13.99 9.10 20.95
CA ARG A 234 -12.97 9.76 21.74
C ARG A 234 -12.03 10.49 20.77
N THR A 235 -12.45 11.65 20.28
CA THR A 235 -11.53 12.67 19.78
C THR A 235 -10.54 12.91 20.91
N SER A 236 -9.25 12.66 20.66
CA SER A 236 -8.23 12.91 21.66
C SER A 236 -8.32 14.41 21.99
N LYS A 237 -8.58 14.73 23.26
CA LYS A 237 -8.86 16.11 23.65
C LYS A 237 -7.62 17.02 23.61
N GLU A 238 -6.42 16.48 23.43
CA GLU A 238 -5.19 17.26 23.44
C GLU A 238 -4.22 16.77 22.38
N ALA A 239 -4.04 17.58 21.33
CA ALA A 239 -2.93 17.43 20.42
C ALA A 239 -1.65 17.89 21.11
N THR A 240 -0.63 17.04 21.10
CA THR A 240 0.69 17.40 21.59
C THR A 240 1.42 18.19 20.52
N ILE A 241 1.88 19.40 20.86
CA ILE A 241 2.75 20.18 19.98
C ILE A 241 4.19 19.86 20.35
N ALA A 242 4.93 19.30 19.41
CA ALA A 242 6.35 19.05 19.51
C ALA A 242 7.08 19.79 18.38
N GLY A 243 8.32 20.20 18.62
CA GLY A 243 9.19 20.66 17.55
C GLY A 243 9.52 19.48 16.62
N LEU A 244 9.49 19.72 15.32
CA LEU A 244 9.95 18.77 14.32
C LEU A 244 11.40 19.12 13.96
N GLU A 245 12.31 18.16 14.10
CA GLU A 245 13.70 18.35 13.69
C GLU A 245 13.78 18.53 12.18
N LYS A 246 14.69 19.41 11.73
CA LYS A 246 14.81 19.75 10.30
C LYS A 246 15.12 18.51 9.45
N SER A 247 16.02 17.65 9.94
CA SER A 247 16.37 16.39 9.26
C SER A 247 15.20 15.43 9.14
N GLU A 248 14.30 15.38 10.13
CA GLU A 248 13.10 14.55 10.09
C GLU A 248 12.14 15.01 8.99
N LEU A 249 11.94 16.33 8.86
CA LEU A 249 11.16 16.90 7.77
C LEU A 249 11.81 16.64 6.40
N GLU A 250 13.12 16.87 6.29
CA GLU A 250 13.89 16.66 5.06
C GLU A 250 13.86 15.18 4.63
N LEU A 251 13.88 14.25 5.58
CA LEU A 251 13.75 12.81 5.31
C LEU A 251 12.34 12.43 4.87
N ALA A 252 11.30 12.96 5.52
CA ALA A 252 9.90 12.78 5.12
C ALA A 252 9.66 13.26 3.68
N VAL A 253 10.20 14.42 3.33
CA VAL A 253 10.17 14.97 1.98
C VAL A 253 10.94 14.08 0.99
N ALA A 254 12.12 13.58 1.37
CA ALA A 254 12.91 12.71 0.51
C ALA A 254 12.21 11.36 0.25
N ASP A 255 11.56 10.78 1.26
CA ASP A 255 10.75 9.56 1.12
C ASP A 255 9.52 9.79 0.21
N LEU A 256 8.80 10.89 0.40
CA LEU A 256 7.70 11.31 -0.47
C LEU A 256 8.15 11.41 -1.93
N LEU A 257 9.22 12.14 -2.19
CA LEU A 257 9.73 12.37 -3.56
C LEU A 257 10.24 11.10 -4.22
N SER A 258 10.96 10.25 -3.48
CA SER A 258 11.50 8.98 -4.00
C SER A 258 10.43 7.92 -4.22
N SER A 259 9.33 7.98 -3.47
CA SER A 259 8.18 7.08 -3.62
C SER A 259 7.26 7.48 -4.78
N ASN A 260 7.32 8.74 -5.24
CA ASN A 260 6.52 9.20 -6.37
C ASN A 260 7.19 8.82 -7.69
N ALA A 261 6.79 7.69 -8.27
CA ALA A 261 7.33 7.20 -9.54
C ALA A 261 7.10 8.16 -10.74
N ARG A 262 6.17 9.10 -10.62
CA ARG A 262 5.88 10.11 -11.65
C ARG A 262 6.67 11.40 -11.45
N ALA A 263 7.30 11.57 -10.29
CA ALA A 263 8.10 12.74 -10.04
C ALA A 263 9.29 12.73 -11.01
N GLY A 264 9.42 13.81 -11.78
CA GLY A 264 10.43 13.95 -12.83
C GLY A 264 11.87 13.94 -12.28
N PRO A 265 12.87 14.10 -13.15
CA PRO A 265 14.29 14.09 -12.75
C PRO A 265 14.64 15.14 -11.67
N GLU A 266 13.88 16.23 -11.59
CA GLU A 266 14.02 17.27 -10.57
C GLU A 266 13.80 16.73 -9.15
N ALA A 267 12.83 15.85 -8.94
CA ALA A 267 12.59 15.23 -7.64
C ALA A 267 13.75 14.31 -7.23
N ALA A 268 14.28 13.53 -8.16
CA ALA A 268 15.46 12.71 -7.92
C ALA A 268 16.69 13.57 -7.59
N ALA A 269 16.86 14.72 -8.26
CA ALA A 269 17.91 15.68 -7.92
C ALA A 269 17.72 16.26 -6.52
N LYS A 270 16.48 16.61 -6.13
CA LYS A 270 16.17 17.11 -4.79
C LYS A 270 16.40 16.07 -3.71
N VAL A 271 16.02 14.81 -3.93
CA VAL A 271 16.33 13.71 -3.01
C VAL A 271 17.84 13.59 -2.77
N ARG A 272 18.66 13.64 -3.84
CA ARG A 272 20.12 13.61 -3.73
C ARG A 272 20.69 14.83 -3.00
N GLU A 273 20.12 16.01 -3.24
CA GLU A 273 20.49 17.24 -2.52
C GLU A 273 20.21 17.12 -1.02
N LEU A 274 19.00 16.67 -0.64
CA LEU A 274 18.61 16.47 0.76
C LEU A 274 19.50 15.43 1.43
N ALA A 275 19.71 14.27 0.80
CA ALA A 275 20.59 13.25 1.36
C ALA A 275 22.05 13.71 1.49
N GLY A 276 22.54 14.54 0.56
CA GLY A 276 23.88 15.13 0.64
C GLY A 276 24.07 16.09 1.82
N ALA A 277 23.00 16.68 2.34
CA ALA A 277 23.04 17.53 3.54
C ALA A 277 23.04 16.71 4.85
N HIS A 278 22.72 15.42 4.78
CA HIS A 278 22.58 14.50 5.92
C HIS A 278 23.47 13.25 5.76
N PRO A 279 24.80 13.42 5.63
CA PRO A 279 25.68 12.27 5.49
C PRO A 279 25.63 11.40 6.74
N GLN A 280 25.67 10.08 6.55
CA GLN A 280 25.68 9.08 7.63
C GLN A 280 24.36 8.94 8.42
N GLU A 281 23.27 9.54 7.94
CA GLU A 281 21.93 9.28 8.46
C GLU A 281 21.26 8.17 7.65
N ALA A 282 21.09 6.99 8.27
CA ALA A 282 20.60 5.79 7.59
C ALA A 282 19.33 5.99 6.76
N GLY A 283 18.38 6.81 7.24
CA GLY A 283 17.14 7.09 6.51
C GLY A 283 17.36 7.70 5.12
N PHE A 284 18.37 8.55 4.96
CA PHE A 284 18.68 9.15 3.67
C PHE A 284 19.40 8.16 2.75
N ASP A 285 20.26 7.30 3.29
CA ASP A 285 20.87 6.20 2.52
C ASP A 285 19.81 5.20 2.04
N GLU A 286 18.82 4.87 2.87
CA GLU A 286 17.68 4.04 2.49
C GLU A 286 16.93 4.65 1.29
N VAL A 287 16.57 5.92 1.38
CA VAL A 287 15.86 6.65 0.33
C VAL A 287 16.67 6.67 -0.98
N LEU A 288 17.98 6.90 -0.91
CA LEU A 288 18.86 6.82 -2.07
C LEU A 288 18.93 5.41 -2.66
N GLY A 289 18.99 4.37 -1.83
CA GLY A 289 18.94 2.98 -2.27
C GLY A 289 17.65 2.64 -3.02
N TYR A 290 16.50 3.09 -2.51
CA TYR A 290 15.21 2.91 -3.19
C TYR A 290 15.09 3.70 -4.48
N LEU A 291 15.57 4.94 -4.51
CA LEU A 291 15.62 5.75 -5.72
C LEU A 291 16.48 5.07 -6.79
N ALA A 292 17.66 4.57 -6.43
CA ALA A 292 18.55 3.86 -7.33
C ALA A 292 17.92 2.57 -7.88
N LEU A 293 17.21 1.78 -7.05
CA LEU A 293 16.46 0.61 -7.54
C LEU A 293 15.40 1.00 -8.58
N ARG A 294 14.64 2.07 -8.33
CA ARG A 294 13.61 2.57 -9.26
C ARG A 294 14.21 3.01 -10.59
N GLU A 295 15.40 3.59 -10.56
CA GLU A 295 16.16 4.00 -11.74
C GLU A 295 16.94 2.83 -12.40
N ASN A 296 16.77 1.59 -11.92
CA ASN A 296 17.50 0.39 -12.36
C ASN A 296 19.03 0.47 -12.20
N ARG A 297 19.50 1.27 -11.23
CA ARG A 297 20.92 1.43 -10.88
C ARG A 297 21.30 0.49 -9.73
N THR A 298 21.40 -0.79 -10.03
CA THR A 298 21.58 -1.86 -9.03
C THR A 298 22.85 -1.70 -8.18
N ASP A 299 23.97 -1.28 -8.77
CA ASP A 299 25.23 -1.09 -8.04
C ASP A 299 25.19 0.12 -7.08
N GLU A 300 24.57 1.22 -7.51
CA GLU A 300 24.32 2.39 -6.65
C GLU A 300 23.39 1.99 -5.50
N ALA A 301 22.30 1.28 -5.80
CA ALA A 301 21.37 0.78 -4.79
C ALA A 301 22.06 -0.11 -3.75
N ARG A 302 22.91 -1.05 -4.20
CA ARG A 302 23.67 -1.94 -3.31
C ARG A 302 24.55 -1.13 -2.36
N THR A 303 25.26 -0.13 -2.89
CA THR A 303 26.13 0.75 -2.10
C THR A 303 25.33 1.50 -1.03
N HIS A 304 24.24 2.16 -1.43
CA HIS A 304 23.41 2.93 -0.50
C HIS A 304 22.73 2.07 0.56
N PHE A 305 22.22 0.87 0.24
CA PHE A 305 21.67 -0.01 1.27
C PHE A 305 22.75 -0.56 2.21
N ASP A 306 23.98 -0.77 1.73
CA ASP A 306 25.10 -1.16 2.59
C ASP A 306 25.49 -0.02 3.55
N ASP A 307 25.54 1.22 3.05
CA ASP A 307 25.74 2.42 3.87
C ASP A 307 24.63 2.58 4.91
N ALA A 308 23.36 2.42 4.52
CA ALA A 308 22.23 2.44 5.46
C ALA A 308 22.40 1.41 6.59
N VAL A 309 22.81 0.18 6.27
CA VAL A 309 23.06 -0.86 7.28
C VAL A 309 24.21 -0.48 8.22
N ASN A 310 25.29 0.09 7.67
CA ASN A 310 26.46 0.56 8.42
C ASN A 310 26.14 1.74 9.33
N HIS A 311 25.26 2.65 8.88
CA HIS A 311 24.72 3.76 9.65
C HIS A 311 23.53 3.36 10.55
N LEU A 312 23.42 2.06 10.86
CA LEU A 312 22.49 1.50 11.84
C LEU A 312 21.00 1.62 11.47
N SER A 313 20.65 1.53 10.18
CA SER A 313 19.25 1.44 9.71
C SER A 313 18.42 0.46 10.55
N SER A 314 17.22 0.88 10.92
CA SER A 314 16.22 0.05 11.60
C SER A 314 15.10 -0.41 10.68
N ASP A 315 15.19 -0.12 9.37
CA ASP A 315 14.22 -0.57 8.38
C ASP A 315 14.53 -2.02 7.93
N PRO A 316 13.66 -3.00 8.27
CA PRO A 316 13.86 -4.39 7.87
C PRO A 316 13.92 -4.56 6.34
N VAL A 317 13.20 -3.73 5.58
CA VAL A 317 13.15 -3.82 4.12
C VAL A 317 14.48 -3.36 3.51
N ALA A 318 15.05 -2.25 4.00
CA ALA A 318 16.35 -1.77 3.55
C ALA A 318 17.49 -2.75 3.86
N ILE A 319 17.51 -3.31 5.08
CA ILE A 319 18.50 -4.32 5.48
C ILE A 319 18.36 -5.58 4.61
N TYR A 320 17.13 -6.00 4.31
CA TYR A 320 16.86 -7.13 3.42
C TYR A 320 17.32 -6.85 1.98
N ASN A 321 17.11 -5.64 1.47
CA ASN A 321 17.60 -5.25 0.14
C ASN A 321 19.13 -5.26 0.07
N SER A 322 19.82 -4.77 1.11
CA SER A 322 21.28 -4.92 1.23
C SER A 322 21.68 -6.40 1.13
N ALA A 323 21.07 -7.27 1.94
CA ALA A 323 21.38 -8.70 1.95
C ALA A 323 21.18 -9.35 0.56
N ARG A 324 20.05 -9.08 -0.11
CA ARG A 324 19.75 -9.64 -1.44
C ARG A 324 20.69 -9.15 -2.53
N LEU A 325 21.00 -7.85 -2.54
CA LEU A 325 21.89 -7.26 -3.54
C LEU A 325 23.33 -7.72 -3.36
N GLN A 326 23.79 -7.87 -2.13
CA GLN A 326 25.09 -8.48 -1.83
C GLN A 326 25.13 -9.96 -2.26
N GLN A 327 24.08 -10.73 -1.96
CA GLN A 327 23.98 -12.12 -2.37
C GLN A 327 24.01 -12.26 -3.91
N ALA A 328 23.30 -11.39 -4.63
CA ALA A 328 23.33 -11.34 -6.09
C ALA A 328 24.72 -10.95 -6.64
N ALA A 329 25.46 -10.12 -5.92
CA ALA A 329 26.85 -9.77 -6.23
C ALA A 329 27.87 -10.86 -5.83
N GLY A 330 27.41 -12.00 -5.30
CA GLY A 330 28.27 -13.14 -4.96
C GLY A 330 28.90 -13.08 -3.56
N ALA A 331 28.39 -12.24 -2.66
CA ALA A 331 28.86 -12.17 -1.28
C ALA A 331 28.82 -13.53 -0.58
N ALA A 332 29.75 -13.74 0.35
CA ALA A 332 29.84 -14.99 1.09
C ALA A 332 28.64 -15.13 2.04
N PRO A 333 28.17 -16.36 2.33
CA PRO A 333 27.09 -16.57 3.30
C PRO A 333 27.35 -15.93 4.67
N SER A 334 28.63 -15.84 5.09
CA SER A 334 29.04 -15.18 6.34
C SER A 334 28.73 -13.69 6.41
N GLU A 335 28.59 -13.01 5.27
CA GLU A 335 28.26 -11.58 5.19
C GLU A 335 26.73 -11.37 5.15
N VAL A 336 26.00 -12.31 4.54
CA VAL A 336 24.56 -12.21 4.29
C VAL A 336 23.73 -12.69 5.48
N ILE A 337 24.11 -13.81 6.11
CA ILE A 337 23.36 -14.41 7.24
C ILE A 337 23.11 -13.42 8.38
N PRO A 338 24.10 -12.65 8.87
CA PRO A 338 23.87 -11.68 9.95
C PRO A 338 22.85 -10.61 9.58
N LYS A 339 22.82 -10.15 8.31
CA LYS A 339 21.84 -9.16 7.84
C LYS A 339 20.43 -9.75 7.86
N LEU A 340 20.24 -10.97 7.35
CA LEU A 340 18.95 -11.66 7.36
C LEU A 340 18.46 -11.94 8.79
N GLN A 341 19.36 -12.32 9.71
CA GLN A 341 19.01 -12.46 11.13
C GLN A 341 18.58 -11.13 11.76
N ARG A 342 19.23 -10.01 11.40
CA ARG A 342 18.83 -8.67 11.86
C ARG A 342 17.44 -8.28 11.33
N VAL A 343 17.12 -8.60 10.07
CA VAL A 343 15.75 -8.40 9.53
C VAL A 343 14.73 -9.14 10.38
N LEU A 344 14.99 -10.41 10.71
CA LEU A 344 14.07 -11.23 11.51
C LEU A 344 14.03 -10.85 12.99
N ALA A 345 15.05 -10.15 13.51
CA ALA A 345 15.02 -9.57 14.85
C ALA A 345 14.12 -8.33 14.91
N LEU A 346 14.10 -7.52 13.85
CA LEU A 346 13.25 -6.33 13.74
C LEU A 346 11.81 -6.68 13.32
N ASN A 347 11.64 -7.64 12.42
CA ASN A 347 10.35 -8.16 11.97
C ASN A 347 10.38 -9.70 11.90
N PRO A 348 9.97 -10.39 12.97
CA PRO A 348 9.95 -11.86 13.02
C PRO A 348 9.08 -12.53 11.97
N ASP A 349 8.08 -11.84 11.43
CA ASP A 349 7.14 -12.37 10.44
C ASP A 349 7.54 -12.06 8.99
N TYR A 350 8.75 -11.51 8.77
CA TYR A 350 9.25 -11.20 7.43
C TYR A 350 9.65 -12.48 6.66
N GLU A 351 8.66 -13.16 6.09
CA GLU A 351 8.82 -14.46 5.41
C GLU A 351 9.92 -14.49 4.33
N PRO A 352 10.09 -13.46 3.46
CA PRO A 352 11.14 -13.49 2.45
C PRO A 352 12.55 -13.63 3.04
N ALA A 353 12.86 -12.92 4.14
CA ALA A 353 14.15 -13.02 4.81
C ALA A 353 14.33 -14.37 5.51
N ARG A 354 13.23 -14.98 5.99
CA ARG A 354 13.25 -16.31 6.61
C ARG A 354 13.59 -17.40 5.59
N ILE A 355 13.01 -17.31 4.39
CA ILE A 355 13.30 -18.23 3.28
C ILE A 355 14.76 -18.06 2.82
N ASP A 356 15.19 -16.84 2.56
CA ASP A 356 16.57 -16.56 2.12
C ASP A 356 17.59 -16.97 3.20
N LEU A 357 17.27 -16.81 4.49
CA LEU A 357 18.12 -17.27 5.58
C LEU A 357 18.30 -18.79 5.54
N GLY A 358 17.21 -19.53 5.33
CA GLY A 358 17.24 -20.98 5.24
C GLY A 358 18.13 -21.45 4.09
N PHE A 359 17.94 -20.92 2.88
CA PHE A 359 18.74 -21.32 1.71
C PHE A 359 20.22 -20.92 1.86
N THR A 360 20.49 -19.71 2.37
CA THR A 360 21.86 -19.25 2.58
C THR A 360 22.56 -20.05 3.69
N ALA A 361 21.83 -20.47 4.72
CA ALA A 361 22.35 -21.36 5.75
C ALA A 361 22.68 -22.76 5.21
N VAL A 362 21.86 -23.34 4.31
CA VAL A 362 22.20 -24.60 3.62
C VAL A 362 23.50 -24.45 2.82
N LYS A 363 23.63 -23.36 2.05
CA LYS A 363 24.87 -23.07 1.29
C LYS A 363 26.09 -22.93 2.21
N ALA A 364 25.90 -22.39 3.41
CA ALA A 364 26.91 -22.28 4.45
C ALA A 364 27.15 -23.57 5.26
N LYS A 365 26.42 -24.65 4.97
CA LYS A 365 26.39 -25.90 5.76
C LYS A 365 25.99 -25.72 7.23
N GLN A 366 25.23 -24.66 7.52
CA GLN A 366 24.64 -24.39 8.84
C GLN A 366 23.25 -25.03 8.90
N PHE A 367 23.21 -26.36 8.91
CA PHE A 367 21.99 -27.15 8.70
C PHE A 367 20.95 -26.94 9.81
N GLU A 368 21.36 -26.78 11.07
CA GLU A 368 20.45 -26.49 12.18
C GLU A 368 19.77 -25.13 12.00
N LEU A 369 20.52 -24.12 11.54
CA LEU A 369 19.98 -22.79 11.27
C LEU A 369 18.98 -22.83 10.10
N ALA A 370 19.29 -23.61 9.06
CA ALA A 370 18.41 -23.78 7.92
C ALA A 370 17.04 -24.38 8.33
N ILE A 371 17.06 -25.48 9.08
CA ILE A 371 15.83 -26.13 9.58
C ILE A 371 15.06 -25.19 10.51
N SER A 372 15.74 -24.49 11.42
CA SER A 372 15.13 -23.52 12.32
C SER A 372 14.48 -22.35 11.58
N ALA A 373 15.10 -21.86 10.51
CA ALA A 373 14.54 -20.80 9.68
C ALA A 373 13.27 -21.28 8.97
N PHE A 374 13.32 -22.40 8.25
CA PHE A 374 12.19 -22.90 7.47
C PHE A 374 11.01 -23.38 8.33
N SER A 375 11.26 -24.04 9.46
CA SER A 375 10.20 -24.54 10.36
C SER A 375 9.31 -23.47 10.98
N ARG A 376 9.74 -22.20 10.94
CA ARG A 376 8.97 -21.04 11.43
C ARG A 376 8.13 -20.35 10.35
N LEU A 377 8.11 -20.86 9.12
CA LEU A 377 7.21 -20.37 8.07
C LEU A 377 5.77 -20.76 8.40
N LYS A 378 4.85 -19.79 8.40
CA LYS A 378 3.42 -20.04 8.68
C LYS A 378 2.72 -20.65 7.48
N SER A 379 3.17 -20.28 6.29
CA SER A 379 2.73 -20.82 5.01
C SER A 379 3.90 -20.85 4.04
N ILE A 380 3.85 -21.74 3.06
CA ILE A 380 4.88 -21.83 2.02
C ILE A 380 4.18 -21.77 0.67
N ASP A 381 4.57 -20.81 -0.17
CA ASP A 381 4.07 -20.72 -1.55
C ASP A 381 4.36 -22.06 -2.26
N PRO A 382 3.34 -22.74 -2.83
CA PRO A 382 3.53 -23.98 -3.58
C PRO A 382 4.62 -23.94 -4.65
N LYS A 383 4.98 -22.75 -5.17
CA LYS A 383 6.06 -22.55 -6.15
C LYS A 383 7.45 -22.77 -5.58
N VAL A 384 7.67 -22.51 -4.29
CA VAL A 384 8.96 -22.70 -3.61
C VAL A 384 8.94 -23.85 -2.61
N ALA A 385 7.77 -24.42 -2.33
CA ALA A 385 7.57 -25.48 -1.34
C ALA A 385 8.48 -26.69 -1.56
N PHE A 386 8.66 -27.15 -2.80
CA PHE A 386 9.59 -28.24 -3.10
C PHE A 386 11.01 -27.91 -2.61
N GLU A 387 11.57 -26.76 -3.00
CA GLU A 387 12.94 -26.38 -2.67
C GLU A 387 13.15 -26.22 -1.16
N VAL A 388 12.16 -25.66 -0.47
CA VAL A 388 12.19 -25.50 1.00
C VAL A 388 12.19 -26.86 1.69
N TYR A 389 11.22 -27.74 1.39
CA TYR A 389 11.14 -29.05 2.03
C TYR A 389 12.32 -29.97 1.65
N TYR A 390 12.77 -29.92 0.41
CA TYR A 390 13.97 -30.64 -0.03
C TYR A 390 15.21 -30.16 0.74
N SER A 391 15.36 -28.84 0.93
CA SER A 391 16.46 -28.27 1.71
C SER A 391 16.40 -28.65 3.19
N MET A 392 15.20 -28.75 3.78
CA MET A 392 15.02 -29.28 5.13
C MET A 392 15.41 -30.76 5.22
N ALA A 393 14.97 -31.59 4.26
CA ALA A 393 15.31 -33.01 4.21
C ALA A 393 16.81 -33.24 4.05
N TYR A 394 17.45 -32.48 3.15
CA TYR A 394 18.89 -32.53 2.94
C TYR A 394 19.64 -32.09 4.20
N SER A 395 19.21 -31.01 4.86
CA SER A 395 19.81 -30.54 6.11
C SER A 395 19.70 -31.59 7.23
N ALA A 396 18.52 -32.21 7.39
CA ALA A 396 18.30 -33.24 8.40
C ALA A 396 19.14 -34.51 8.13
N LEU A 397 19.29 -34.90 6.86
CA LEU A 397 20.18 -36.00 6.47
C LEU A 397 21.64 -35.74 6.88
N GLU A 398 22.15 -34.53 6.62
CA GLU A 398 23.52 -34.14 7.00
C GLU A 398 23.71 -34.13 8.53
N LEU A 399 22.67 -33.80 9.29
CA LEU A 399 22.62 -33.89 10.75
C LEU A 399 22.38 -35.30 11.29
N ARG A 400 22.19 -36.30 10.42
CA ARG A 400 21.85 -37.69 10.78
C ARG A 400 20.52 -37.82 11.54
N GLN A 401 19.60 -36.90 11.25
CA GLN A 401 18.22 -36.86 11.76
C GLN A 401 17.31 -37.54 10.73
N SER A 402 17.37 -38.86 10.65
CA SER A 402 16.84 -39.60 9.52
C SER A 402 15.30 -39.64 9.46
N GLU A 403 14.63 -39.57 10.60
CA GLU A 403 13.16 -39.49 10.67
C GLU A 403 12.65 -38.12 10.18
N GLU A 404 13.30 -37.05 10.63
CA GLU A 404 13.03 -35.69 10.17
C GLU A 404 13.34 -35.54 8.68
N ALA A 405 14.43 -36.14 8.21
CA ALA A 405 14.81 -36.14 6.80
C ALA A 405 13.74 -36.83 5.94
N ARG A 406 13.23 -37.99 6.38
CA ARG A 406 12.15 -38.71 5.67
C ARG A 406 10.87 -37.89 5.64
N THR A 407 10.45 -37.35 6.79
CA THR A 407 9.24 -36.54 6.89
C THR A 407 9.30 -35.32 5.96
N ALA A 408 10.42 -34.59 5.95
CA ALA A 408 10.60 -33.45 5.07
C ALA A 408 10.68 -33.86 3.59
N LEU A 409 11.26 -35.01 3.27
CA LEU A 409 11.32 -35.52 1.90
C LEU A 409 9.94 -35.91 1.36
N GLU A 410 9.12 -36.57 2.17
CA GLU A 410 7.73 -36.89 1.81
C GLU A 410 6.94 -35.62 1.51
N ALA A 411 7.10 -34.57 2.33
CA ALA A 411 6.53 -33.26 2.05
C ALA A 411 7.07 -32.70 0.72
N ALA A 412 8.38 -32.74 0.46
CA ALA A 412 8.95 -32.26 -0.80
C ALA A 412 8.34 -32.98 -2.01
N GLN A 413 8.19 -34.31 -1.96
CA GLN A 413 7.64 -35.11 -3.05
C GLN A 413 6.21 -34.70 -3.43
N GLN A 414 5.37 -34.27 -2.47
CA GLN A 414 4.01 -33.77 -2.75
C GLN A 414 4.01 -32.51 -3.63
N TYR A 415 5.09 -31.73 -3.60
CA TYR A 415 5.27 -30.51 -4.38
C TYR A 415 6.20 -30.69 -5.59
N ALA A 416 6.69 -31.90 -5.85
CA ALA A 416 7.56 -32.17 -7.00
C ALA A 416 6.76 -32.13 -8.32
N ARG A 417 6.94 -31.06 -9.10
CA ARG A 417 6.17 -30.81 -10.34
C ARG A 417 6.95 -31.18 -11.60
N THR A 418 8.28 -31.27 -11.51
CA THR A 418 9.14 -31.55 -12.66
C THR A 418 9.87 -32.88 -12.52
N THR A 419 10.28 -33.47 -13.64
CA THR A 419 11.08 -34.70 -13.66
C THR A 419 12.39 -34.54 -12.90
N GLU A 420 13.01 -33.35 -12.94
CA GLU A 420 14.25 -33.08 -12.21
C GLU A 420 14.02 -33.11 -10.69
N GLN A 421 12.96 -32.45 -10.22
CA GLN A 421 12.60 -32.46 -8.79
C GLN A 421 12.29 -33.87 -8.29
N GLN A 422 11.55 -34.67 -9.07
CA GLN A 422 11.27 -36.07 -8.75
C GLN A 422 12.57 -36.90 -8.65
N LYS A 423 13.51 -36.67 -9.58
CA LYS A 423 14.81 -37.35 -9.59
C LYS A 423 15.68 -36.92 -8.40
N GLN A 424 15.71 -35.64 -8.06
CA GLN A 424 16.41 -35.12 -6.89
C GLN A 424 15.88 -35.76 -5.60
N ALA A 425 14.56 -35.77 -5.42
CA ALA A 425 13.91 -36.39 -4.27
C ALA A 425 14.23 -37.89 -4.16
N GLY A 426 14.12 -38.65 -5.26
CA GLY A 426 14.44 -40.08 -5.27
C GLY A 426 15.94 -40.38 -5.03
N ASN A 427 16.84 -39.47 -5.40
CA ASN A 427 18.25 -39.61 -5.05
C ASN A 427 18.47 -39.39 -3.55
N LEU A 428 17.84 -38.36 -2.97
CA LEU A 428 17.94 -38.06 -1.55
C LEU A 428 17.35 -39.20 -0.69
N GLU A 429 16.24 -39.80 -1.12
CA GLU A 429 15.61 -40.97 -0.49
C GLU A 429 16.61 -42.12 -0.31
N ARG A 430 17.34 -42.46 -1.38
CA ARG A 430 18.36 -43.53 -1.34
C ARG A 430 19.49 -43.22 -0.36
N PHE A 431 19.85 -41.94 -0.17
CA PHE A 431 20.87 -41.56 0.81
C PHE A 431 20.35 -41.70 2.25
N ILE A 432 19.09 -41.31 2.51
CA ILE A 432 18.44 -41.49 3.81
C ILE A 432 18.37 -42.98 4.17
N ASP A 433 17.90 -43.82 3.25
CA ASP A 433 17.79 -45.27 3.48
C ASP A 433 19.15 -45.90 3.83
N ARG A 434 20.20 -45.56 3.07
CA ARG A 434 21.56 -46.06 3.32
C ARG A 434 22.09 -45.62 4.69
N GLN A 435 21.80 -44.39 5.12
CA GLN A 435 22.23 -43.90 6.42
C GLN A 435 21.51 -44.64 7.57
N ASN A 436 20.22 -44.94 7.40
CA ASN A 436 19.43 -45.74 8.36
C ASN A 436 19.94 -47.18 8.48
N PHE A 437 20.25 -47.85 7.37
CA PHE A 437 20.83 -49.19 7.44
C PHE A 437 22.19 -49.20 8.15
N ALA A 438 23.01 -48.15 7.97
CA ALA A 438 24.31 -48.03 8.62
C ALA A 438 24.23 -47.71 10.13
N SER A 439 23.16 -47.06 10.59
CA SER A 439 22.94 -46.79 12.02
C SER A 439 22.38 -48.01 12.76
N LEU A 440 21.52 -48.80 12.11
CA LEU A 440 20.97 -50.06 12.67
C LEU A 440 21.99 -51.21 12.76
N ALA A 441 23.08 -51.14 11.99
CA ALA A 441 24.13 -52.16 11.93
C ALA A 441 25.27 -51.94 12.95
N ARG A 442 25.23 -50.87 13.75
CA ARG A 442 26.17 -50.57 14.84
C ARG A 442 25.48 -50.78 16.17
#